data_AF-A0A8B4BUF5-F1
#
_entry.id   AF-A0A8B4BUF5-F1
#
_cell.length_a   1.000
_cell.length_b   1.000
_cell.length_c   1.000
_cell.angle_alpha   90.00
_cell.angle_beta   90.00
_cell.angle_gamma   90.00
#
_symmetry.space_group_name_H-M   'P 1'
#
loop_
_entity.id
_entity.type
_entity.pdbx_description
1 polymer ?
#
loop_
_entity_poly.entity_id
_entity_poly.type
_entity_poly.pdbx_seq_one_letter_code
_entity_poly.pdbx_strand_id
1 'polypeptide(L)'
;MLKYVKYEIRGTYKFILGILALVFILLTSMYAYSNKEGSLFHSAQIFMSIGVMLLFGAALIAFLYIVGSFRKELYEDSGYLTFTLPLTGNQILGSKLIAALIWFIGLGIAVALINFLLMMIFSPFHIYHLSQLFLVKSFFVCKFLSVGIE
;
A
#
# COMPACT_ATOMS: atom_id res chain seq x y z
N MET A 1 14.66 -3.10 20.60
CA MET A 1 13.89 -2.45 19.50
C MET A 1 13.13 -3.48 18.66
N LEU A 2 13.80 -4.33 17.86
CA LEU A 2 13.13 -5.28 16.93
C LEU A 2 12.14 -6.26 17.60
N LYS A 3 12.40 -6.66 18.84
CA LYS A 3 11.48 -7.50 19.63
C LYS A 3 10.10 -6.84 19.75
N TYR A 4 10.02 -5.52 19.97
CA TYR A 4 8.76 -4.79 20.13
C TYR A 4 8.03 -4.63 18.80
N VAL A 5 8.76 -4.35 17.71
CA VAL A 5 8.22 -4.28 16.34
C VAL A 5 7.48 -5.57 15.97
N LYS A 6 8.02 -6.75 16.34
CA LYS A 6 7.37 -8.04 16.08
C LYS A 6 6.00 -8.18 16.76
N TYR A 7 5.87 -7.71 18.01
CA TYR A 7 4.60 -7.75 18.72
C TYR A 7 3.59 -6.79 18.12
N GLU A 8 4.06 -5.62 17.69
CA GLU A 8 3.22 -4.63 17.01
C GLU A 8 2.64 -5.19 15.72
N ILE A 9 3.49 -5.76 14.86
CA ILE A 9 3.07 -6.40 13.61
C ILE A 9 2.03 -7.51 13.85
N ARG A 10 2.21 -8.31 14.93
CA ARG A 10 1.25 -9.35 15.31
C ARG A 10 -0.08 -8.78 15.84
N GLY A 11 -0.12 -7.54 16.31
CA GLY A 11 -1.38 -6.85 16.63
C GLY A 11 -2.08 -6.31 15.38
N THR A 12 -1.33 -5.73 14.45
CA THR A 12 -1.88 -4.98 13.30
C THR A 12 -2.26 -5.85 12.10
N TYR A 13 -1.68 -7.06 11.94
CA TYR A 13 -1.80 -7.82 10.68
C TYR A 13 -3.23 -8.15 10.26
N LYS A 14 -4.14 -8.44 11.21
CA LYS A 14 -5.54 -8.80 10.89
C LYS A 14 -6.27 -7.65 10.19
N PHE A 15 -6.04 -6.43 10.67
CA PHE A 15 -6.67 -5.24 10.11
C PHE A 15 -6.15 -4.97 8.70
N ILE A 16 -4.84 -5.10 8.50
CA ILE A 16 -4.21 -4.86 7.21
C ILE A 16 -4.58 -5.92 6.18
N LEU A 17 -4.69 -7.18 6.59
CA LEU A 17 -5.26 -8.23 5.75
C LEU A 17 -6.69 -7.91 5.34
N GLY A 18 -7.50 -7.32 6.23
CA GLY A 18 -8.84 -6.85 5.92
C GLY A 18 -8.86 -5.76 4.83
N ILE A 19 -8.00 -4.75 4.94
CA ILE A 19 -7.84 -3.72 3.89
C ILE A 19 -7.44 -4.36 2.57
N LEU A 20 -6.48 -5.28 2.60
CA LEU A 20 -5.93 -5.93 1.41
C LEU A 20 -6.97 -6.79 0.70
N ALA A 21 -7.80 -7.52 1.46
CA ALA A 21 -8.93 -8.28 0.94
C ALA A 21 -9.99 -7.35 0.30
N LEU A 22 -10.31 -6.22 0.94
CA LEU A 22 -11.24 -5.22 0.41
C LEU A 22 -10.73 -4.64 -0.92
N VAL A 23 -9.46 -4.24 -0.97
CA VAL A 23 -8.81 -3.75 -2.20
C VAL A 23 -8.83 -4.80 -3.30
N PHE A 24 -8.57 -6.07 -2.97
CA PHE A 24 -8.61 -7.17 -3.93
C PHE A 24 -10.00 -7.37 -4.55
N ILE A 25 -11.05 -7.35 -3.73
CA ILE A 25 -12.45 -7.49 -4.18
C ILE A 25 -12.84 -6.32 -5.08
N LEU A 26 -12.52 -5.08 -4.67
CA LEU A 26 -12.81 -3.88 -5.45
C LEU A 26 -12.10 -3.91 -6.81
N LEU A 27 -10.80 -4.21 -6.83
CA LEU A 27 -10.05 -4.33 -8.08
C LEU A 27 -10.69 -5.39 -8.96
N THR A 28 -10.87 -6.61 -8.47
CA THR A 28 -11.41 -7.73 -9.26
C THR A 28 -12.79 -7.41 -9.84
N SER A 29 -13.69 -6.80 -9.06
CA SER A 29 -15.01 -6.36 -9.53
C SER A 29 -14.91 -5.36 -10.68
N MET A 30 -13.99 -4.39 -10.58
CA MET A 30 -13.76 -3.40 -11.63
C MET A 30 -13.17 -4.03 -12.90
N TYR A 31 -12.21 -4.96 -12.76
CA TYR A 31 -11.67 -5.71 -13.91
C TYR A 31 -12.78 -6.52 -14.62
N ALA A 32 -13.67 -7.16 -13.86
CA ALA A 32 -14.80 -7.90 -14.43
C ALA A 32 -15.80 -6.99 -15.17
N TYR A 33 -15.99 -5.75 -14.71
CA TYR A 33 -16.86 -4.77 -15.37
C TYR A 33 -16.25 -4.27 -16.68
N SER A 34 -14.98 -3.88 -16.67
CA SER A 34 -14.33 -3.26 -17.83
C SER A 34 -14.18 -4.21 -19.02
N ASN A 35 -14.05 -5.52 -18.80
CA ASN A 35 -14.02 -6.51 -19.88
C ASN A 35 -15.34 -6.62 -20.67
N LYS A 36 -16.47 -6.20 -20.09
CA LYS A 36 -17.76 -6.27 -20.78
C LYS A 36 -17.94 -5.18 -21.84
N GLU A 37 -17.21 -4.08 -21.73
CA GLU A 37 -17.36 -2.92 -22.63
C GLU A 37 -16.45 -2.96 -23.86
N GLY A 38 -15.67 -4.04 -24.05
CA GLY A 38 -15.00 -4.38 -25.31
C GLY A 38 -13.88 -3.44 -25.81
N SER A 39 -13.66 -2.29 -25.17
CA SER A 39 -12.65 -1.31 -25.60
C SER A 39 -11.35 -1.42 -24.79
N LEU A 40 -10.37 -2.14 -25.34
CA LEU A 40 -9.07 -2.43 -24.70
C LEU A 40 -8.19 -1.19 -24.42
N PHE A 41 -8.37 -0.10 -25.16
CA PHE A 41 -7.59 1.13 -24.99
C PHE A 41 -8.19 2.08 -23.93
N HIS A 42 -9.52 2.12 -23.82
CA HIS A 42 -10.19 2.90 -22.78
C HIS A 42 -10.01 2.25 -21.41
N SER A 43 -9.96 0.92 -21.39
CA SER A 43 -9.78 0.13 -20.19
C SER A 43 -8.41 0.42 -19.55
N ALA A 44 -7.31 0.35 -20.30
CA ALA A 44 -5.94 0.60 -19.79
C ALA A 44 -5.73 1.95 -19.09
N GLN A 45 -6.26 3.04 -19.65
CA GLN A 45 -6.10 4.39 -19.09
C GLN A 45 -6.95 4.59 -17.83
N ILE A 46 -8.17 4.05 -17.82
CA ILE A 46 -9.04 4.04 -16.64
C ILE A 46 -8.41 3.20 -15.52
N PHE A 47 -7.76 2.08 -15.84
CA PHE A 47 -7.11 1.20 -14.86
C PHE A 47 -5.97 1.86 -14.09
N MET A 48 -5.10 2.61 -14.77
CA MET A 48 -3.99 3.29 -14.09
C MET A 48 -4.51 4.36 -13.13
N SER A 49 -5.52 5.14 -13.54
CA SER A 49 -6.10 6.18 -12.68
C SER A 49 -6.78 5.60 -11.43
N ILE A 50 -7.56 4.52 -11.59
CA ILE A 50 -8.27 3.86 -10.49
C ILE A 50 -7.30 3.12 -9.56
N GLY A 51 -6.28 2.46 -10.11
CA GLY A 51 -5.24 1.80 -9.31
C GLY A 51 -4.52 2.78 -8.38
N VAL A 52 -4.18 3.97 -8.89
CA VAL A 52 -3.58 5.05 -8.10
C VAL A 52 -4.55 5.56 -7.02
N MET A 53 -5.82 5.72 -7.35
CA MET A 53 -6.84 6.19 -6.40
C MET A 53 -7.11 5.18 -5.29
N LEU A 54 -7.11 3.87 -5.61
CA LEU A 54 -7.22 2.79 -4.62
C LEU A 54 -5.98 2.68 -3.73
N LEU A 55 -4.78 2.81 -4.31
CA LEU A 55 -3.53 2.88 -3.54
C LEU A 55 -3.57 4.02 -2.55
N PHE A 56 -3.99 5.20 -2.99
CA PHE A 56 -4.15 6.37 -2.13
C PHE A 56 -5.17 6.14 -1.02
N GLY A 57 -6.35 5.59 -1.36
CA GLY A 57 -7.38 5.25 -0.38
C GLY A 57 -6.91 4.23 0.66
N ALA A 58 -6.27 3.14 0.22
CA ALA A 58 -5.71 2.12 1.11
C ALA A 58 -4.61 2.69 2.03
N ALA A 59 -3.74 3.55 1.49
CA ALA A 59 -2.71 4.24 2.25
C ALA A 59 -3.32 5.18 3.31
N LEU A 60 -4.36 5.96 2.95
CA LEU A 60 -5.07 6.82 3.89
C LEU A 60 -5.75 6.03 5.01
N ILE A 61 -6.46 4.95 4.68
CA ILE A 61 -7.13 4.11 5.68
C ILE A 61 -6.10 3.48 6.63
N ALA A 62 -5.00 2.95 6.10
CA ALA A 62 -3.90 2.41 6.90
C ALA A 62 -3.27 3.49 7.80
N PHE A 63 -3.05 4.69 7.27
CA PHE A 63 -2.53 5.82 8.03
C PHE A 63 -3.44 6.18 9.22
N LEU A 64 -4.72 6.40 8.96
CA LEU A 64 -5.70 6.77 9.99
C LEU A 64 -5.82 5.67 11.06
N TYR A 65 -5.77 4.40 10.65
CA TYR A 65 -5.79 3.29 11.60
C TYR A 65 -4.54 3.25 12.48
N ILE A 66 -3.35 3.41 11.92
CA ILE A 66 -2.09 3.40 12.68
C ILE A 66 -2.09 4.55 13.69
N VAL A 67 -2.50 5.75 13.28
CA VAL A 67 -2.63 6.91 14.17
C VAL A 67 -3.67 6.64 15.27
N GLY A 68 -4.81 6.05 14.91
CA GLY A 68 -5.85 5.65 15.86
C GLY A 68 -5.37 4.63 16.88
N SER A 69 -4.65 3.59 16.43
CA SER A 69 -4.03 2.57 17.28
C SER A 69 -2.98 3.18 18.21
N PHE A 70 -2.20 4.15 17.74
CA PHE A 70 -1.25 4.86 18.59
C PHE A 70 -1.93 5.70 19.68
N ARG A 71 -2.96 6.47 19.31
CA ARG A 71 -3.75 7.23 20.29
C ARG A 71 -4.35 6.29 21.34
N LYS A 72 -4.89 5.16 20.91
CA LYS A 72 -5.51 4.17 21.78
C LYS A 72 -4.53 3.68 22.87
N GLU A 73 -3.33 3.28 22.46
CA GLU A 73 -2.31 2.77 23.40
C GLU A 73 -1.69 3.84 24.31
N LEU A 74 -1.64 5.11 23.90
CA LEU A 74 -1.10 6.18 24.74
C LEU A 74 -2.10 6.72 25.77
N TYR A 75 -3.38 6.77 25.41
CA TYR A 75 -4.39 7.53 26.14
C TYR A 75 -5.48 6.67 26.80
N GLU A 76 -5.58 5.37 26.48
CA GLU A 76 -6.46 4.46 27.24
C GLU A 76 -5.72 3.85 28.45
N ASP A 77 -6.48 3.15 29.30
CA ASP A 77 -6.00 2.50 30.54
C ASP A 77 -4.83 1.52 30.32
N SER A 78 -4.65 1.04 29.09
CA SER A 78 -3.51 0.21 28.68
C SER A 78 -2.18 1.00 28.56
N GLY A 79 -2.24 2.32 28.39
CA GLY A 79 -1.09 3.21 28.41
C GLY A 79 -0.43 3.29 29.79
N TYR A 80 -1.23 3.27 30.86
CA TYR A 80 -0.70 3.30 32.24
C TYR A 80 0.17 2.07 32.54
N LEU A 81 -0.26 0.88 32.11
CA LEU A 81 0.53 -0.36 32.21
C LEU A 81 1.78 -0.34 31.33
N THR A 82 1.74 0.40 30.22
CA THR A 82 2.87 0.51 29.29
C THR A 82 3.93 1.48 29.81
N PHE A 83 3.53 2.57 30.47
CA PHE A 83 4.43 3.58 31.05
C PHE A 83 5.00 3.19 32.43
N THR A 84 4.45 2.17 33.07
CA THR A 84 5.01 1.59 34.32
C THR A 84 6.12 0.58 34.06
N LEU A 85 6.29 0.12 32.81
CA LEU A 85 7.44 -0.68 32.41
C LEU A 85 8.69 0.21 32.34
N PRO A 86 9.89 -0.30 32.67
CA PRO A 86 11.16 0.42 32.57
C PRO A 86 11.62 0.54 31.10
N LEU A 87 10.74 1.06 30.24
CA LEU A 87 10.89 1.21 28.81
C LEU A 87 10.78 2.69 28.47
N THR A 88 11.73 3.19 27.69
CA THR A 88 11.73 4.61 27.31
C THR A 88 10.64 4.89 26.27
N GLY A 89 9.93 6.01 26.38
CA GLY A 89 8.88 6.40 25.44
C GLY A 89 9.37 6.42 23.98
N ASN A 90 10.62 6.83 23.76
CA ASN A 90 11.25 6.84 22.42
C ASN A 90 11.36 5.44 21.82
N GLN A 91 11.58 4.40 22.62
CA GLN A 91 11.65 3.01 22.14
C GLN A 91 10.27 2.51 21.69
N ILE A 92 9.21 2.87 22.41
CA ILE A 92 7.83 2.51 22.07
C ILE A 92 7.44 3.20 20.76
N LEU A 93 7.59 4.52 20.71
CA LEU A 93 7.22 5.36 19.57
C LEU A 93 8.02 4.98 18.31
N GLY A 94 9.34 4.76 18.46
CA GLY A 94 10.20 4.31 17.38
C GLY A 94 9.81 2.94 16.85
N SER A 95 9.49 1.98 17.72
CA SER A 95 9.06 0.65 17.27
C SER A 95 7.75 0.68 16.47
N LYS A 96 6.83 1.58 16.84
CA LYS A 96 5.56 1.74 16.14
C LYS A 96 5.69 2.41 14.78
N LEU A 97 6.54 3.44 14.68
CA LEU A 97 6.86 4.07 13.39
C LEU A 97 7.52 3.07 12.42
N ILE A 98 8.44 2.24 12.91
CA ILE A 98 9.06 1.20 12.08
C ILE A 98 8.02 0.18 11.61
N ALA A 99 7.12 -0.27 12.50
CA ALA A 99 6.03 -1.17 12.12
C ALA A 99 5.10 -0.54 11.07
N ALA A 100 4.75 0.74 11.25
CA ALA A 100 3.95 1.50 10.29
C ALA A 100 4.61 1.55 8.90
N LEU A 101 5.91 1.88 8.84
CA LEU A 101 6.67 1.92 7.58
C LEU A 101 6.68 0.55 6.88
N ILE A 102 6.91 -0.53 7.63
CA ILE A 102 6.86 -1.90 7.08
C ILE A 102 5.49 -2.17 6.45
N TRP A 103 4.42 -1.75 7.10
CA TRP A 103 3.06 -1.94 6.60
C TRP A 103 2.73 -1.08 5.39
N PHE A 104 3.18 0.17 5.33
CA PHE A 104 3.04 1.02 4.15
C PHE A 104 3.73 0.42 2.93
N ILE A 105 4.97 -0.03 3.11
CA ILE A 105 5.74 -0.69 2.05
C ILE A 105 5.05 -1.99 1.63
N GLY A 106 4.63 -2.81 2.60
CA GLY A 106 3.93 -4.06 2.35
C GLY A 106 2.61 -3.88 1.60
N LEU A 107 1.80 -2.89 1.99
CA LEU A 107 0.56 -2.54 1.29
C LEU A 107 0.83 -2.06 -0.13
N GLY A 108 1.79 -1.17 -0.33
CA GLY A 108 2.17 -0.69 -1.66
C GLY A 108 2.58 -1.83 -2.60
N ILE A 109 3.44 -2.74 -2.11
CA ILE A 109 3.88 -3.92 -2.87
C ILE A 109 2.71 -4.85 -3.15
N ALA A 110 1.87 -5.16 -2.16
CA ALA A 110 0.77 -6.09 -2.33
C ALA A 110 -0.25 -5.59 -3.35
N VAL A 111 -0.63 -4.32 -3.29
CA VAL A 111 -1.59 -3.73 -4.23
C VAL A 111 -0.99 -3.68 -5.64
N ALA A 112 0.30 -3.34 -5.78
CA ALA A 112 0.99 -3.38 -7.06
C ALA A 112 1.01 -4.80 -7.67
N LEU A 113 1.29 -5.81 -6.85
CA LEU A 113 1.27 -7.22 -7.28
C LEU A 113 -0.12 -7.69 -7.69
N ILE A 114 -1.16 -7.33 -6.93
CA ILE A 114 -2.55 -7.66 -7.27
C ILE A 114 -2.94 -7.02 -8.61
N ASN A 115 -2.61 -5.73 -8.80
CA ASN A 115 -2.90 -5.02 -10.04
C ASN A 115 -2.17 -5.65 -11.23
N PHE A 116 -0.90 -6.00 -11.06
CA PHE A 116 -0.11 -6.70 -12.08
C PHE A 116 -0.70 -8.08 -12.43
N LEU A 117 -1.11 -8.87 -11.44
CA LEU A 117 -1.71 -10.19 -11.63
C LEU A 117 -3.04 -10.10 -12.39
N LEU A 118 -3.90 -9.15 -12.01
CA LEU A 118 -5.19 -8.94 -12.66
C LEU A 118 -5.01 -8.46 -14.10
N MET A 119 -4.04 -7.58 -14.37
CA MET A 119 -3.68 -7.17 -15.72
C MET A 119 -3.29 -8.37 -16.60
N MET A 120 -2.50 -9.31 -16.08
CA MET A 120 -2.09 -10.52 -16.81
C MET A 120 -3.27 -11.46 -17.13
N ILE A 121 -4.25 -11.56 -16.23
CA ILE A 121 -5.42 -12.45 -16.40
C ILE A 121 -6.43 -11.87 -17.39
N PHE A 122 -6.76 -10.58 -17.24
CA PHE A 122 -7.87 -9.96 -17.97
C PHE A 122 -7.46 -9.38 -19.32
N SER A 123 -6.19 -9.01 -19.49
CA SER A 123 -5.65 -8.65 -20.79
C SER A 123 -4.58 -9.68 -21.15
N PRO A 124 -4.87 -10.68 -22.01
CA PRO A 124 -3.83 -11.49 -22.63
C PRO A 124 -3.13 -10.63 -23.69
N PHE A 125 -2.52 -9.51 -23.26
CA PHE A 125 -1.80 -8.64 -24.17
C PHE A 125 -0.45 -9.28 -24.46
N HIS A 126 -0.22 -9.53 -25.75
CA HIS A 126 1.01 -10.07 -26.28
C HIS A 126 2.24 -9.38 -25.69
N ILE A 127 3.27 -10.19 -25.49
CA ILE A 127 4.59 -9.97 -24.86
C ILE A 127 5.38 -8.74 -25.40
N TYR A 128 4.86 -7.99 -26.36
CA TYR A 128 5.51 -6.85 -27.01
C TYR A 128 5.51 -5.53 -26.19
N HIS A 129 4.53 -5.33 -25.29
CA HIS A 129 4.38 -4.04 -24.57
C HIS A 129 5.33 -3.88 -23.35
N LEU A 130 6.01 -4.96 -22.94
CA LEU A 130 7.01 -4.95 -21.86
C LEU A 130 8.21 -4.05 -22.19
N SER A 131 8.53 -3.88 -23.48
CA SER A 131 9.60 -3.02 -23.98
C SER A 131 9.32 -1.52 -23.79
N GLN A 132 8.05 -1.09 -23.98
CA GLN A 132 7.63 0.30 -23.84
C GLN A 132 7.59 0.77 -22.39
N LEU A 133 7.30 -0.14 -21.45
CA LEU A 133 7.26 0.15 -20.01
C LEU A 133 8.67 0.44 -19.45
N PHE A 134 9.71 -0.20 -20.00
CA PHE A 134 11.10 0.09 -19.65
C PHE A 134 11.55 1.48 -20.17
N LEU A 135 11.04 1.88 -21.34
CA LEU A 135 11.35 3.16 -21.98
C LEU A 135 10.69 4.36 -21.26
N VAL A 136 9.43 4.23 -20.85
CA VAL A 136 8.73 5.30 -20.09
C VAL A 136 9.35 5.49 -18.70
N LYS A 137 9.80 4.41 -18.06
CA LYS A 137 10.51 4.48 -16.78
C LYS A 137 11.85 5.21 -16.94
N SER A 138 12.59 4.95 -18.02
CA SER A 138 13.83 5.67 -18.37
C SER A 138 13.57 7.16 -18.65
N PHE A 139 12.49 7.48 -19.34
CA PHE A 139 12.10 8.87 -19.64
C PHE A 139 11.69 9.65 -18.39
N PHE A 140 10.95 9.04 -17.45
CA PHE A 140 10.57 9.68 -16.20
C PHE A 140 11.77 9.89 -15.27
N VAL A 141 12.71 8.93 -15.21
CA VAL A 141 13.98 9.07 -14.48
C VAL A 141 14.86 10.17 -15.09
N CYS A 142 14.97 10.25 -16.42
CA CYS A 142 15.74 11.31 -17.09
C CYS A 142 15.11 12.69 -16.85
N LYS A 143 13.78 12.80 -16.89
CA LYS A 143 13.09 14.08 -16.66
C LYS A 143 13.16 14.54 -15.20
N PHE A 144 13.22 13.61 -14.26
CA PHE A 144 13.46 13.92 -12.84
C PHE A 144 14.91 14.38 -12.58
N LEU A 145 15.90 13.83 -13.29
CA LEU A 145 17.29 14.27 -13.18
C LEU A 145 17.53 15.65 -13.82
N SER A 146 16.83 15.98 -14.91
CA SER A 146 16.95 17.28 -15.58
C SER A 146 16.31 18.43 -14.80
N VAL A 147 15.35 18.16 -13.93
CA VAL A 147 14.68 19.17 -13.08
C VAL A 147 15.46 19.44 -11.79
N GLY A 148 16.43 18.58 -11.42
CA GLY A 148 17.27 18.77 -10.24
C GLY A 148 18.58 19.52 -10.47
N ILE A 149 18.83 20.05 -11.68
CA ILE A 149 20.08 20.72 -12.07
C ILE A 149 19.86 22.19 -12.47
N GLU A 150 18.62 22.71 -12.44
CA GLU A 150 18.33 24.15 -12.53
C GLU A 150 18.04 24.76 -11.15
#